data_AF-A0A2N5ICE1-F1
#
_entry.id   AF-A0A2N5ICE1-F1
#
_cell.length_a   1.000
_cell.length_b   1.000
_cell.length_c   1.000
_cell.angle_alpha   90.00
_cell.angle_beta   90.00
_cell.angle_gamma   90.00
#
_symmetry.space_group_name_H-M   'P 1'
#
loop_
_entity.id
_entity.type
_entity.pdbx_description
1 polymer ?
#
loop_
_entity_poly.entity_id
_entity_poly.type
_entity_poly.pdbx_seq_one_letter_code
_entity_poly.pdbx_strand_id
1 'polypeptide(L)'
;MLILDKEQRFEVNKEKKIGHMRCDFADGRLANKWFPTELASKEGVNLKEIQNIVNAIMFEEITTFDKVIELCEGLGYDNTSNRFVYEGEYHYWINLVPVAGDYNYYIHVYEK
;
A
#
# COMPACT_ATOMS: atom_id res chain seq x y z
N MET A 1 13.84 5.48 5.32
CA MET A 1 12.65 5.29 6.16
C MET A 1 11.55 6.18 5.61
N LEU A 2 10.54 5.57 5.01
CA LEU A 2 9.34 6.26 4.54
C LEU A 2 8.45 6.60 5.74
N ILE A 3 7.73 7.71 5.65
CA ILE A 3 6.75 8.09 6.67
C ILE A 3 5.39 7.52 6.26
N LEU A 4 4.85 6.62 7.08
CA LEU A 4 3.47 6.12 6.96
C LEU A 4 2.54 7.03 7.77
N ASP A 5 1.99 8.06 7.12
CA ASP A 5 1.15 9.06 7.78
C ASP A 5 -0.25 8.50 8.07
N LYS A 6 -0.89 8.92 9.17
CA LYS A 6 -2.29 8.62 9.48
C LYS A 6 -3.24 9.60 8.80
N GLU A 7 -2.77 10.81 8.49
CA GLU A 7 -3.58 11.87 7.90
C GLU A 7 -3.61 11.75 6.36
N GLN A 8 -4.81 11.83 5.80
CA GLN A 8 -5.02 11.92 4.36
C GLN A 8 -4.94 13.38 3.90
N ARG A 9 -4.05 13.69 2.97
CA ARG A 9 -3.80 15.02 2.39
C ARG A 9 -4.01 15.07 0.88
N PHE A 10 -4.63 14.04 0.31
CA PHE A 10 -5.02 13.98 -1.09
C PHE A 10 -6.40 13.33 -1.24
N GLU A 11 -7.12 13.68 -2.29
CA GLU A 11 -8.41 13.07 -2.59
C GLU A 11 -8.24 11.71 -3.30
N VAL A 12 -8.95 10.69 -2.84
CA VAL A 12 -8.99 9.38 -3.53
C VAL A 12 -9.94 9.46 -4.72
N ASN A 13 -9.38 9.62 -5.92
CA ASN A 13 -10.12 9.63 -7.17
C ASN A 13 -9.83 8.36 -8.00
N LYS A 14 -10.88 7.62 -8.37
CA LYS A 14 -10.78 6.42 -9.21
C LYS A 14 -10.19 6.71 -10.59
N GLU A 15 -10.46 7.88 -11.14
CA GLU A 15 -9.94 8.34 -12.44
C GLU A 15 -8.44 8.65 -12.40
N LYS A 16 -7.85 8.81 -11.20
CA LYS A 16 -6.41 8.99 -11.00
C LYS A 16 -5.69 7.71 -10.56
N LYS A 17 -6.42 6.61 -10.38
CA LYS A 17 -5.84 5.38 -9.82
C LYS A 17 -4.99 4.67 -10.87
N ILE A 18 -3.69 4.56 -10.62
CA ILE A 18 -2.75 3.87 -11.52
C ILE A 18 -2.85 2.36 -11.35
N GLY A 19 -2.98 1.89 -10.11
CA GLY A 19 -3.05 0.47 -9.80
C GLY A 19 -3.04 0.23 -8.31
N HIS A 20 -2.89 -1.03 -7.93
CA HIS A 20 -2.63 -1.37 -6.54
C HIS A 20 -1.83 -2.65 -6.39
N MET A 21 -1.00 -2.69 -5.35
CA MET A 21 -0.40 -3.92 -4.85
C MET A 21 -1.33 -4.54 -3.82
N ARG A 22 -1.51 -5.86 -3.89
CA ARG A 22 -2.16 -6.65 -2.84
C ARG A 22 -1.11 -7.49 -2.16
N CYS A 23 -1.11 -7.51 -0.82
CA CYS A 23 -0.12 -8.17 -0.01
C CYS A 23 -0.77 -9.07 1.04
N ASP A 24 -0.21 -10.25 1.24
CA ASP A 24 -0.54 -11.16 2.34
C ASP A 24 0.71 -11.76 2.97
N PHE A 25 0.63 -12.12 4.24
CA PHE A 25 1.65 -12.87 4.95
C PHE A 25 1.21 -14.34 5.11
N ALA A 26 1.10 -15.06 4.00
CA ALA A 26 0.85 -16.50 4.02
C ALA A 26 2.11 -17.27 4.45
N ASP A 27 1.98 -18.21 5.40
CA ASP A 27 3.06 -19.10 5.85
C ASP A 27 4.36 -18.38 6.29
N GLY A 28 4.23 -17.17 6.85
CA GLY A 28 5.35 -16.36 7.30
C GLY A 28 6.17 -15.72 6.17
N ARG A 29 5.67 -15.76 4.92
CA ARG A 29 6.28 -15.10 3.76
C ARG A 29 5.33 -14.06 3.20
N LEU A 30 5.87 -12.95 2.70
CA LEU A 30 5.09 -11.95 1.97
C LEU A 30 4.77 -12.49 0.57
N ALA A 31 3.51 -12.78 0.28
CA ALA A 31 3.03 -12.89 -1.09
C ALA A 31 2.46 -11.54 -1.54
N ASN A 32 2.72 -11.18 -2.79
CA ASN A 32 2.25 -9.93 -3.34
C ASN A 32 1.85 -10.06 -4.81
N LYS A 33 0.90 -9.24 -5.25
CA LYS A 33 0.49 -9.18 -6.65
C LYS A 33 0.07 -7.76 -7.03
N TRP A 34 0.67 -7.25 -8.11
CA TRP A 34 0.32 -5.97 -8.69
C TRP A 34 -0.90 -6.11 -9.61
N PHE A 35 -1.82 -5.16 -9.48
CA PHE A 35 -3.03 -5.04 -10.30
C PHE A 35 -3.04 -3.64 -10.95
N PRO A 36 -2.55 -3.53 -12.20
CA PRO A 36 -2.58 -2.27 -12.92
C PRO A 36 -4.02 -1.90 -13.35
N THR A 37 -4.27 -0.62 -13.52
CA THR A 37 -5.38 -0.11 -14.33
C THR A 37 -4.87 0.26 -15.73
N GLU A 38 -5.77 0.74 -16.60
CA GLU A 38 -5.38 1.29 -17.91
C GLU A 38 -4.38 2.43 -17.80
N LEU A 39 -4.49 3.27 -16.75
CA LEU A 39 -3.56 4.39 -16.52
C LEU A 39 -2.11 3.95 -16.34
N ALA A 40 -1.85 2.73 -15.84
CA ALA A 40 -0.48 2.24 -15.70
C ALA A 40 0.27 2.13 -17.02
N SER A 41 -0.44 2.11 -18.16
CA SER A 41 0.14 2.08 -19.51
C SER A 41 0.18 3.45 -20.20
N LYS A 42 -0.33 4.50 -19.54
CA LYS A 42 -0.34 5.86 -20.08
C LYS A 42 1.10 6.40 -20.18
N GLU A 43 1.38 7.08 -21.28
CA GLU A 43 2.67 7.76 -21.48
C GLU A 43 2.91 8.78 -20.36
N GLY A 44 4.13 8.76 -19.79
CA GLY A 44 4.51 9.62 -18.67
C GLY A 44 4.41 8.97 -17.29
N VAL A 45 3.77 7.81 -17.14
CA VAL A 45 3.75 7.09 -15.85
C VAL A 45 5.09 6.40 -15.60
N ASN A 46 5.77 6.80 -14.53
CA ASN A 46 7.06 6.27 -14.09
C ASN A 46 6.87 5.01 -13.22
N LEU A 47 6.62 3.87 -13.88
CA LEU A 47 6.45 2.58 -13.19
C LEU A 47 7.66 2.16 -12.35
N LYS A 48 8.87 2.60 -12.71
CA LYS A 48 10.09 2.28 -11.98
C LYS A 48 10.12 2.95 -10.61
N GLU A 49 9.74 4.22 -10.54
CA GLU A 49 9.62 4.93 -9.26
C GLU A 49 8.50 4.32 -8.39
N ILE A 50 7.34 4.03 -9.00
CA ILE A 50 6.24 3.34 -8.31
C ILE A 50 6.72 2.03 -7.70
N GLN A 51 7.46 1.22 -8.47
CA GLN A 51 8.02 -0.03 -7.98
C GLN A 51 8.98 0.19 -6.81
N ASN A 52 9.85 1.20 -6.85
CA ASN A 52 10.78 1.49 -5.77
C ASN A 52 10.06 1.84 -4.46
N ILE A 53 9.06 2.73 -4.51
CA ILE A 53 8.32 3.13 -3.30
C ILE A 53 7.45 1.97 -2.78
N VAL A 54 6.78 1.23 -3.67
CA VAL A 54 6.01 0.04 -3.29
C VAL A 54 6.90 -1.02 -2.64
N ASN A 55 8.11 -1.24 -3.17
CA ASN A 55 9.08 -2.15 -2.56
C ASN A 55 9.55 -1.68 -1.19
N ALA A 56 9.84 -0.39 -1.02
CA ALA A 56 10.21 0.16 0.28
C ALA A 56 9.08 -0.04 1.31
N ILE A 57 7.83 0.20 0.94
CA ILE A 57 6.67 -0.08 1.82
C ILE A 57 6.62 -1.56 2.21
N MET A 58 6.80 -2.48 1.26
CA MET A 58 6.67 -3.93 1.50
C MET A 58 7.86 -4.57 2.23
N PHE A 59 9.09 -4.15 1.92
CA PHE A 59 10.30 -4.85 2.33
C PHE A 59 11.13 -4.08 3.37
N GLU A 60 10.77 -2.83 3.66
CA GLU A 60 11.44 -2.02 4.68
C GLU A 60 10.47 -1.62 5.79
N GLU A 61 9.25 -1.16 5.45
CA GLU A 61 8.33 -0.60 6.45
C GLU A 61 7.32 -1.61 7.02
N ILE A 62 6.73 -2.48 6.17
CA ILE A 62 5.71 -3.47 6.55
C ILE A 62 6.24 -4.86 6.23
N THR A 63 7.25 -5.30 6.98
CA THR A 63 7.99 -6.54 6.69
C THR A 63 7.37 -7.80 7.28
N THR A 64 6.43 -7.66 8.22
CA THR A 64 5.79 -8.76 8.92
C THR A 64 4.31 -8.48 9.19
N PHE A 65 3.55 -9.53 9.46
CA PHE A 65 2.16 -9.40 9.91
C PHE A 65 2.07 -8.68 11.28
N ASP A 66 3.01 -8.91 12.19
CA ASP A 66 3.06 -8.19 13.46
C ASP A 66 3.18 -6.67 13.26
N LYS A 67 3.89 -6.24 12.22
CA LYS A 67 3.98 -4.82 11.88
C LYS A 67 2.63 -4.27 11.40
N VAL A 68 1.83 -5.07 10.69
CA VAL A 68 0.45 -4.70 10.32
C VAL A 68 -0.39 -4.52 11.59
N ILE A 69 -0.32 -5.45 12.54
CA ILE A 69 -1.03 -5.35 13.84
C ILE A 69 -0.60 -4.11 14.61
N GLU A 70 0.70 -3.82 14.68
CA GLU A 70 1.26 -2.65 15.34
C GLU A 70 0.71 -1.36 14.73
N LEU A 71 0.74 -1.23 13.41
CA LEU A 71 0.18 -0.07 12.70
C LEU A 71 -1.34 0.02 12.88
N CYS A 72 -2.04 -1.09 12.98
CA CYS A 72 -3.47 -1.10 13.25
C CYS A 72 -3.85 -0.88 14.72
N GLU A 73 -2.88 -0.88 15.63
CA GLU A 73 -3.10 -0.77 17.08
C GLU A 73 -4.01 -1.90 17.63
N GLY A 74 -4.07 -3.03 16.92
CA GLY A 74 -4.92 -4.17 17.30
C GLY A 74 -5.08 -5.21 16.20
N LEU A 75 -5.67 -6.36 16.58
CA LEU A 75 -5.98 -7.49 15.71
C LEU A 75 -7.48 -7.51 15.36
N GLY A 76 -7.85 -7.96 14.17
CA GLY A 76 -9.24 -8.12 13.75
C GLY A 76 -9.76 -6.99 12.85
N TYR A 77 -10.88 -7.24 12.18
CA TYR A 77 -11.47 -6.29 11.21
C TYR A 77 -11.82 -4.92 11.83
N ASP A 78 -12.17 -4.89 13.12
CA ASP A 78 -12.47 -3.65 13.85
C ASP A 78 -11.26 -2.72 13.98
N ASN A 79 -10.04 -3.25 13.83
CA ASN A 79 -8.78 -2.50 13.92
C ASN A 79 -8.18 -2.18 12.53
N THR A 80 -8.94 -2.38 11.45
CA THR A 80 -8.50 -1.95 10.10
C THR A 80 -8.16 -0.47 10.09
N SER A 81 -7.05 -0.10 9.45
CA SER A 81 -6.58 1.29 9.45
C SER A 81 -5.98 1.69 8.11
N ASN A 82 -5.86 3.00 7.88
CA ASN A 82 -5.25 3.53 6.67
C ASN A 82 -3.91 4.20 7.00
N ARG A 83 -2.99 4.13 6.04
CA ARG A 83 -1.75 4.91 6.03
C ARG A 83 -1.54 5.56 4.68
N PHE A 84 -0.80 6.66 4.66
CA PHE A 84 -0.55 7.44 3.46
C PHE A 84 0.93 7.76 3.31
N VAL A 85 1.44 7.69 2.08
CA VAL A 85 2.81 8.09 1.74
C VAL A 85 2.77 9.16 0.66
N TYR A 86 3.56 10.21 0.86
CA TYR A 86 3.61 11.41 0.02
C TYR A 86 4.95 11.60 -0.71
N GLU A 87 5.88 10.68 -0.50
CA GLU A 87 7.18 10.64 -1.16
C GLU A 87 7.04 10.43 -2.68
N GLY A 88 7.91 11.05 -3.48
CA GLY A 88 7.96 10.83 -4.93
C GLY A 88 6.94 11.64 -5.74
N GLU A 89 6.58 11.15 -6.92
CA GLU A 89 5.68 11.80 -7.88
C GLU A 89 4.22 11.35 -7.76
N TYR A 90 3.94 10.34 -6.93
CA TYR A 90 2.63 9.73 -6.77
C TYR A 90 2.07 9.85 -5.36
N HIS A 91 0.78 9.58 -5.20
CA HIS A 91 0.15 9.41 -3.90
C HIS A 91 -0.08 7.93 -3.62
N TYR A 92 0.24 7.50 -2.39
CA TYR A 92 0.05 6.13 -1.96
C TYR A 92 -0.92 6.08 -0.80
N TRP A 93 -1.96 5.26 -0.93
CA TRP A 93 -2.87 4.92 0.15
C TRP A 93 -2.72 3.44 0.48
N ILE A 94 -2.33 3.16 1.72
CA ILE A 94 -2.16 1.82 2.25
C ILE A 94 -3.38 1.51 3.11
N ASN A 95 -4.19 0.53 2.69
CA ASN A 95 -5.26 -0.02 3.51
C ASN A 95 -4.71 -1.25 4.26
N LEU A 96 -4.75 -1.22 5.59
CA LEU A 96 -4.22 -2.26 6.47
C LEU A 96 -5.36 -3.09 7.09
N VAL A 97 -5.20 -4.42 7.06
CA VAL A 97 -6.15 -5.41 7.55
C VAL A 97 -5.43 -6.40 8.48
N PRO A 98 -5.52 -6.23 9.81
CA PRO A 98 -4.78 -7.04 10.78
C PRO A 98 -5.52 -8.37 11.05
N VAL A 99 -5.77 -9.15 9.99
CA VAL A 99 -6.48 -10.44 10.07
C VAL A 99 -5.63 -11.54 9.44
N ALA A 100 -5.31 -12.57 10.23
CA ALA A 100 -4.53 -13.71 9.76
C ALA A 100 -5.33 -14.53 8.72
N GLY A 101 -4.66 -15.00 7.67
CA GLY A 101 -5.28 -15.79 6.61
C GLY A 101 -6.09 -14.98 5.57
N ASP A 102 -6.10 -13.65 5.69
CA ASP A 102 -6.66 -12.72 4.69
C ASP A 102 -5.54 -11.92 4.02
N TYR A 103 -5.88 -11.09 3.03
CA TYR A 103 -4.99 -10.07 2.50
C TYR A 103 -4.74 -9.02 3.57
N ASN A 104 -3.48 -8.87 3.97
CA ASN A 104 -3.13 -8.05 5.12
C ASN A 104 -3.01 -6.58 4.79
N TYR A 105 -2.72 -6.22 3.55
CA TYR A 105 -2.77 -4.83 3.12
C TYR A 105 -2.82 -4.65 1.61
N TYR A 106 -3.28 -3.46 1.20
CA TYR A 106 -3.31 -3.01 -0.17
C TYR A 106 -2.58 -1.69 -0.29
N ILE A 107 -1.65 -1.56 -1.24
CA ILE A 107 -0.99 -0.30 -1.56
C ILE A 107 -1.61 0.24 -2.84
N HIS A 108 -2.50 1.21 -2.72
CA HIS A 108 -3.11 1.90 -3.86
C HIS A 108 -2.24 3.06 -4.30
N VAL A 109 -2.05 3.20 -5.62
CA VAL A 109 -1.20 4.24 -6.22
C VAL A 109 -2.05 5.16 -7.09
N TYR A 110 -1.87 6.47 -6.93
CA TYR A 110 -2.62 7.50 -7.63
C TYR A 110 -1.68 8.54 -8.25
N GLU A 111 -2.05 9.06 -9.43
CA GLU A 111 -1.48 10.31 -9.95
C GLU A 111 -1.76 11.46 -8.96
N LYS A 112 -0.81 12.39 -8.84
CA LYS A 112 -1.00 13.64 -8.06
C LYS A 112 -2.02 14.56 -8.73
#